data_AF-A0A5N7WLG6-F1
#
_entry.id   AF-A0A5N7WLG6-F1
#
_cell.length_a   1.000
_cell.length_b   1.000
_cell.length_c   1.000
_cell.angle_alpha   90.00
_cell.angle_beta   90.00
_cell.angle_gamma   90.00
#
_symmetry.space_group_name_H-M   'P 1'
#
loop_
_entity.id
_entity.type
_entity.pdbx_description
1 polymer ?
#
loop_
_entity_poly.entity_id
_entity_poly.type
_entity_poly.pdbx_seq_one_letter_code
_entity_poly.pdbx_strand_id
1 'polypeptide(L)'
;MNTQISQIGVISADSTRPAPQPALVVQFPDVPVSMSLSDQAHELRIQAEGLLMHAQMLDFQRTGKAKHRRKAQAHLNAMRLLIGARSRERRAAMEQAVGGIPNA
;
A
#
# COMPACT_ATOMS: atom_id res chain seq x y z
N MET A 1 2.19 -18.87 1.27
CA MET A 1 1.83 -17.45 1.06
C MET A 1 3.11 -16.74 0.69
N ASN A 2 3.24 -16.30 -0.56
CA ASN A 2 4.32 -15.39 -0.95
C ASN A 2 3.79 -13.97 -0.75
N THR A 3 4.67 -13.05 -0.34
CA THR A 3 4.33 -11.65 -0.04
C THR A 3 5.38 -10.76 -0.67
N GLN A 4 4.92 -9.72 -1.36
CA GLN A 4 5.77 -8.70 -1.92
C GLN A 4 6.22 -7.73 -0.82
N ILE A 5 7.53 -7.65 -0.62
CA ILE A 5 8.16 -6.74 0.35
C ILE A 5 8.62 -5.49 -0.38
N SER A 6 7.98 -4.36 -0.10
CA SER A 6 8.45 -3.05 -0.54
C SER A 6 9.28 -2.39 0.57
N GLN A 7 10.56 -2.15 0.29
CA GLN A 7 11.49 -1.50 1.23
C GLN A 7 11.69 -0.04 0.83
N ILE A 8 11.40 0.90 1.72
CA ILE A 8 11.82 2.31 1.56
C ILE A 8 13.09 2.50 2.39
N GLY A 9 14.25 2.53 1.72
CA GLY A 9 15.53 2.82 2.34
C GLY A 9 15.70 4.31 2.63
N VAL A 10 16.24 4.64 3.81
CA VAL A 10 16.82 5.97 4.06
C VAL A 10 18.29 5.87 3.62
N ILE A 11 18.64 6.48 2.50
CA ILE A 11 20.03 6.55 2.06
C ILE A 11 20.75 7.48 3.04
N SER A 12 21.65 6.92 3.86
CA SER A 12 22.59 7.72 4.64
C SER A 12 23.58 8.36 3.67
N ALA A 13 23.74 9.68 3.74
CA ALA A 13 24.77 10.40 2.97
C ALA A 13 26.20 10.08 3.45
N ASP A 14 26.32 9.43 4.61
CA ASP A 14 27.58 9.03 5.23
C ASP A 14 27.72 7.51 5.14
N SER A 15 28.70 7.05 4.34
CA SER A 15 28.99 5.65 4.03
C SER A 15 29.64 4.87 5.17
N THR A 16 29.97 5.55 6.28
CA THR A 16 30.60 4.93 7.47
C THR A 16 29.61 4.46 8.53
N ARG A 17 28.33 4.85 8.43
CA ARG A 17 27.25 4.33 9.29
C ARG A 17 26.43 3.29 8.54
N PRO A 18 26.10 2.13 9.16
CA PRO A 18 25.10 1.25 8.58
C PRO A 18 23.84 2.07 8.31
N ALA A 19 23.35 2.03 7.06
CA ALA A 19 22.13 2.74 6.70
C ALA A 19 21.05 2.32 7.71
N PRO A 20 20.37 3.26 8.38
CA PRO A 20 19.38 2.91 9.38
C PRO A 20 18.41 1.93 8.71
N GLN A 21 18.20 0.76 9.33
CA GLN A 21 17.27 -0.24 8.82
C GLN A 21 15.98 0.46 8.38
N PRO A 22 15.39 0.09 7.22
CA PRO A 22 14.25 0.82 6.69
C PRO A 22 13.19 0.96 7.79
N ALA A 23 12.90 2.21 8.17
CA ALA A 23 12.05 2.52 9.31
C ALA A 23 10.59 2.10 9.09
N LEU A 24 10.25 1.61 7.89
CA LEU A 24 8.95 1.08 7.55
C LEU A 24 9.09 -0.05 6.52
N VAL A 25 8.69 -1.26 6.93
CA VAL A 25 8.43 -2.38 6.01
C VAL A 25 6.92 -2.47 5.84
N VAL A 26 6.42 -2.28 4.62
CA VAL A 26 5.01 -2.45 4.29
C VAL A 26 4.88 -3.69 3.42
N GLN A 27 4.11 -4.67 3.91
CA GLN A 27 3.77 -5.85 3.13
C GLN A 27 2.47 -5.58 2.39
N PHE A 28 2.51 -5.74 1.08
CA PHE A 28 1.33 -5.70 0.25
C PHE A 28 0.96 -7.12 -0.19
N PRO A 29 -0.33 -7.41 -0.39
CA PRO A 29 -0.74 -8.67 -0.99
C PRO A 29 -0.17 -8.76 -2.41
N ASP A 30 0.30 -9.95 -2.78
CA ASP A 30 0.77 -10.21 -4.14
C ASP A 30 -0.33 -9.90 -5.16
N VAL A 31 0.07 -9.27 -6.26
CA VAL A 31 -0.81 -9.04 -7.41
C VAL A 31 -0.76 -10.31 -8.28
N PRO A 32 -1.88 -11.06 -8.43
CA PRO A 32 -1.87 -12.31 -9.19
C PRO A 32 -1.49 -12.10 -10.65
N VAL A 33 -0.57 -12.90 -11.18
CA VAL A 33 -0.17 -12.85 -12.60
C VAL A 33 -1.29 -13.25 -13.57
N SER A 34 -2.30 -13.97 -13.06
CA SER A 34 -3.52 -14.33 -13.81
C SER A 34 -4.45 -13.15 -14.07
N MET A 35 -4.21 -12.02 -13.40
CA MET A 35 -4.96 -10.79 -13.57
C MET A 35 -4.60 -10.08 -14.89
N SER A 36 -5.53 -9.33 -15.49
CA SER A 36 -5.22 -8.50 -16.65
C SER A 36 -4.14 -7.46 -16.32
N LEU A 37 -3.26 -7.11 -17.27
CA LEU A 37 -2.21 -6.10 -17.03
C LEU A 37 -2.76 -4.76 -16.53
N SER A 38 -3.95 -4.38 -17.02
CA SER A 38 -4.64 -3.16 -16.59
C SER A 38 -5.02 -3.23 -15.11
N ASP A 39 -5.61 -4.34 -14.67
CA ASP A 39 -5.96 -4.54 -13.27
C ASP A 39 -4.71 -4.70 -12.39
N GLN A 40 -3.65 -5.33 -12.88
CA GLN A 40 -2.38 -5.44 -12.15
C GLN A 40 -1.82 -4.03 -11.87
N ALA A 41 -1.75 -3.19 -12.89
CA ALA A 41 -1.33 -1.81 -12.75
C ALA A 41 -2.25 -1.03 -11.80
N HIS A 42 -3.56 -1.30 -11.82
CA HIS A 42 -4.52 -0.68 -10.93
C HIS A 42 -4.30 -1.07 -9.45
N GLU A 43 -4.08 -2.35 -9.16
CA GLU A 43 -3.76 -2.80 -7.81
C GLU A 43 -2.42 -2.25 -7.30
N LEU A 44 -1.40 -2.18 -8.17
CA LEU A 44 -0.13 -1.53 -7.81
C LEU A 44 -0.30 -0.05 -7.45
N ARG A 45 -1.21 0.68 -8.14
CA ARG A 45 -1.53 2.07 -7.78
C ARG A 45 -2.22 2.16 -6.42
N ILE A 46 -3.14 1.24 -6.10
CA ILE A 46 -3.76 1.17 -4.77
C ILE A 46 -2.68 0.98 -3.69
N GLN A 47 -1.74 0.06 -3.91
CA GLN A 47 -0.63 -0.19 -2.99
C GLN A 47 0.28 1.04 -2.83
N ALA A 48 0.59 1.73 -3.94
CA ALA A 48 1.40 2.94 -3.91
C ALA A 48 0.75 4.07 -3.10
N GLU A 49 -0.57 4.30 -3.24
CA GLU A 49 -1.30 5.26 -2.42
C GLU A 49 -1.26 4.89 -0.92
N GLY A 50 -1.40 3.60 -0.59
CA GLY A 50 -1.23 3.11 0.77
C GLY A 50 0.15 3.41 1.35
N LEU A 51 1.20 3.21 0.56
CA LEU A 51 2.58 3.51 0.96
C LEU A 51 2.80 5.01 1.24
N LEU A 52 2.30 5.87 0.34
CA LEU A 52 2.39 7.33 0.49
C LEU A 52 1.61 7.81 1.71
N MET A 53 0.43 7.24 1.97
CA MET A 53 -0.35 7.50 3.19
C MET A 53 0.48 7.18 4.44
N HIS A 54 1.08 5.98 4.52
CA HIS A 54 1.88 5.57 5.68
C HIS A 54 3.11 6.47 5.89
N ALA A 55 3.82 6.85 4.83
CA ALA A 55 4.94 7.78 4.93
C ALA A 55 4.52 9.13 5.54
N GLN A 56 3.38 9.68 5.13
CA GLN A 56 2.85 10.93 5.70
C GLN A 56 2.40 10.76 7.16
N MET A 57 1.87 9.60 7.55
CA MET A 57 1.53 9.32 8.94
C MET A 57 2.77 9.27 9.83
N LEU A 58 3.86 8.66 9.38
CA LEU A 58 5.14 8.66 10.10
C LEU A 58 5.71 10.07 10.28
N ASP A 59 5.68 10.88 9.22
CA ASP A 59 6.11 12.29 9.30
C ASP A 59 5.25 13.08 10.29
N PHE A 60 3.94 12.83 10.33
CA PHE A 60 3.07 13.44 11.33
C PHE A 60 3.42 13.01 12.75
N GLN A 61 3.62 11.71 13.00
CA GLN A 61 4.01 11.18 14.31
C GLN A 61 5.34 11.77 14.80
N ARG A 62 6.31 11.96 13.90
CA ARG A 62 7.62 12.54 14.22
C ARG A 62 7.58 14.04 14.47
N THR A 63 6.75 14.78 13.74
CA THR A 63 6.84 16.25 13.70
C THR A 63 5.66 16.96 14.35
N GLY A 64 4.53 16.29 14.57
CA GLY A 64 3.26 16.88 15.00
C GLY A 64 2.62 17.83 13.99
N LYS A 65 3.21 18.04 12.79
CA LYS A 65 2.73 19.05 11.84
C LYS A 65 1.47 18.60 11.11
N ALA A 66 0.36 19.32 11.30
CA ALA A 66 -0.94 19.00 10.70
C ALA A 66 -0.94 18.84 9.17
N LYS A 67 0.00 19.46 8.45
CA LYS A 67 0.13 19.31 6.99
C LYS A 67 0.31 17.84 6.56
N HIS A 68 1.05 17.05 7.34
CA HIS A 68 1.32 15.64 7.02
C HIS A 68 0.08 14.79 7.23
N ARG A 69 -0.69 15.04 8.30
CA ARG A 69 -2.00 14.41 8.52
C ARG A 69 -2.96 14.69 7.36
N ARG A 70 -3.02 15.93 6.85
CA ARG A 70 -3.87 16.27 5.68
C ARG A 70 -3.44 15.53 4.42
N LYS A 71 -2.13 15.41 4.16
CA LYS A 71 -1.61 14.64 3.03
C LYS A 71 -1.92 13.15 3.16
N ALA A 72 -1.75 12.56 4.35
CA ALA A 72 -2.14 11.18 4.61
C ALA A 72 -3.63 10.96 4.30
N GLN A 73 -4.50 11.87 4.72
CA GLN A 73 -5.93 11.79 4.42
C GLN A 73 -6.22 11.90 2.91
N ALA A 74 -5.48 12.71 2.17
CA ALA A 74 -5.62 12.82 0.72
C ALA A 74 -5.28 11.49 0.03
N HIS A 75 -4.18 10.84 0.42
CA HIS A 75 -3.80 9.52 -0.10
C HIS A 75 -4.82 8.43 0.29
N LEU A 76 -5.36 8.47 1.51
CA LEU A 76 -6.44 7.56 1.92
C LEU A 76 -7.68 7.73 1.02
N ASN A 77 -8.05 8.97 0.69
CA ASN A 77 -9.19 9.22 -0.20
C ASN A 77 -8.91 8.75 -1.63
N ALA A 78 -7.72 9.02 -2.17
CA ALA A 78 -7.31 8.55 -3.50
C ALA A 78 -7.33 7.02 -3.58
N MET A 79 -6.77 6.33 -2.57
CA MET A 79 -6.80 4.88 -2.45
C MET A 79 -8.24 4.34 -2.44
N ARG A 80 -9.15 4.96 -1.67
CA ARG A 80 -10.58 4.56 -1.61
C ARG A 80 -11.28 4.73 -2.97
N LEU A 81 -10.98 5.80 -3.71
CA LEU A 81 -11.51 6.02 -5.05
C LEU A 81 -11.02 4.94 -6.02
N LEU A 82 -9.72 4.61 -5.98
CA LEU A 82 -9.16 3.52 -6.80
C LEU A 82 -9.80 2.17 -6.45
N ILE A 83 -9.98 1.86 -5.16
CA ILE A 83 -10.67 0.64 -4.72
C ILE A 83 -12.10 0.58 -5.27
N GLY A 84 -12.85 1.69 -5.20
CA GLY A 84 -14.21 1.79 -5.76
C GLY A 84 -14.25 1.66 -7.28
N ALA A 85 -13.16 1.98 -7.96
CA ALA A 85 -13.00 1.91 -9.42
C ALA A 85 -12.49 0.56 -9.92
N ARG A 86 -12.26 -0.44 -9.05
CA ARG A 86 -11.88 -1.81 -9.47
C ARG A 86 -12.83 -2.37 -10.52
N SER A 87 -12.32 -3.18 -11.44
CA SER A 87 -13.11 -3.89 -12.45
C SER A 87 -14.15 -4.82 -11.81
N ARG A 88 -15.20 -5.17 -12.56
CA ARG A 88 -16.27 -6.05 -12.07
C ARG A 88 -15.72 -7.43 -11.76
N GLU A 89 -14.84 -7.92 -12.64
CA GLU A 89 -14.12 -9.18 -12.53
C GLU A 89 -13.32 -9.21 -11.23
N ARG A 90 -12.64 -8.11 -10.88
CA ARG A 90 -11.89 -8.04 -9.63
C ARG A 90 -12.78 -8.04 -8.40
N ARG A 91 -13.88 -7.29 -8.43
CA ARG A 91 -14.85 -7.28 -7.32
C ARG A 91 -15.42 -8.68 -7.10
N ALA A 92 -15.85 -9.36 -8.16
CA ALA A 92 -16.38 -10.72 -8.09
C ALA A 92 -15.33 -11.71 -7.53
N ALA A 93 -14.07 -11.62 -7.96
CA ALA A 93 -13.00 -12.47 -7.43
C ALA A 93 -12.73 -12.22 -5.94
N MET A 94 -12.83 -10.98 -5.47
CA MET A 94 -12.69 -10.64 -4.05
C MET A 94 -13.90 -11.10 -3.23
N GLU A 95 -15.12 -10.95 -3.74
CA GLU A 95 -16.34 -11.45 -3.09
C GLU A 95 -16.31 -12.97 -2.92
N GLN A 96 -15.82 -13.72 -3.93
CA GLN A 96 -15.62 -15.16 -3.82
C GLN A 96 -14.56 -15.53 -2.76
N ALA A 97 -13.49 -14.74 -2.65
CA ALA A 97 -12.46 -14.95 -1.63
C ALA A 97 -12.96 -14.65 -0.20
N VAL A 98 -13.91 -13.72 -0.04
CA VAL A 98 -14.51 -13.36 1.26
C VAL A 98 -15.68 -14.27 1.64
N GLY A 99 -16.48 -14.72 0.67
CA GLY A 99 -17.64 -15.60 0.86
C GLY A 99 -17.29 -17.10 1.03
N GLY A 100 -16.01 -17.45 1.05
CA GLY A 100 -15.52 -18.82 1.14
C GLY A 100 -15.32 -19.37 2.56
N ILE A 101 -15.84 -18.73 3.61
CA ILE A 101 -15.98 -19.38 4.92
C ILE A 101 -17.31 -20.16 4.88
N PRO A 102 -17.30 -21.51 4.75
CA PRO A 102 -18.52 -22.26 4.97
C PRO A 102 -18.87 -22.09 6.44
N ASN A 103 -20.13 -21.78 6.73
CA ASN A 103 -20.69 -21.86 8.08
C ASN A 103 -20.20 -23.16 8.76
N ALA A 104 -19.49 -23.00 9.87
CA ALA A 104 -19.31 -24.05 10.87
C ALA A 104 -20.51 -24.03 11.82
#